data_AF-A0AA40HFN9-F1
#
_entry.id   AF-A0AA40HFN9-F1
#
_cell.length_a   1.000
_cell.length_b   1.000
_cell.length_c   1.000
_cell.angle_alpha   90.00
_cell.angle_beta   90.00
_cell.angle_gamma   90.00
#
_symmetry.space_group_name_H-M   'P 1'
#
loop_
_entity.id
_entity.type
_entity.pdbx_description
1 polymer ?
#
loop_
_entity_poly.entity_id
_entity_poly.type
_entity_poly.pdbx_seq_one_letter_code
_entity_poly.pdbx_strand_id
1 'polypeptide(L)'
;MQELILMKFIYTSQYDNCLTYRRIYLPPSHPDDLIRPGLFKGTYGSHGLEIVMLSFHGKHARVTKITGDPNIPAGQQTVEIDLMHRIQLPNVENLCNFNELSRIVLEAQEQVRQEQQQQQEGRTEDSEGSGPPTEVREPGNEGAAALKEEPVQFVLPVGVSSRNENYPRTCRMCFYGTGLIAGHGFTSPERTPGVFILFDEDRFGFIWLELKSFSLYSRVQATFRNADAPSPQAFEEMLKNIQSLTS
;
A
#
# COMPACT_ATOMS: atom_id res chain seq x y z
N MET A 1 4.37 -19.60 -15.06
CA MET A 1 4.52 -18.32 -15.79
C MET A 1 3.99 -18.43 -17.21
N GLN A 2 4.47 -19.38 -18.03
CA GLN A 2 4.01 -19.55 -19.42
C GLN A 2 2.48 -19.77 -19.55
N GLU A 3 1.89 -20.60 -18.70
CA GLU A 3 0.44 -20.83 -18.68
C GLU A 3 -0.36 -19.56 -18.37
N LEU A 4 0.08 -18.76 -17.38
CA LEU A 4 -0.57 -17.49 -17.04
C LEU A 4 -0.52 -16.48 -18.18
N ILE A 5 0.61 -16.43 -18.91
CA ILE A 5 0.76 -15.56 -20.09
C ILE A 5 -0.18 -16.02 -21.21
N LEU A 6 -0.24 -17.33 -21.49
CA LEU A 6 -1.11 -17.88 -22.52
C LEU A 6 -2.58 -17.62 -22.20
N MET A 7 -2.99 -17.85 -20.94
CA MET A 7 -4.35 -17.55 -20.47
C MET A 7 -4.66 -16.06 -20.61
N LYS A 8 -3.76 -15.17 -20.18
CA LYS A 8 -3.93 -13.71 -20.32
C LYS A 8 -4.10 -13.32 -21.78
N PHE A 9 -3.27 -13.85 -22.69
CA PHE A 9 -3.35 -13.58 -24.12
C PHE A 9 -4.68 -14.04 -24.73
N ILE A 10 -5.09 -15.28 -24.46
CA ILE A 10 -6.35 -15.82 -24.99
C ILE A 10 -7.52 -14.98 -24.48
N TYR A 11 -7.59 -14.71 -23.17
CA TYR A 11 -8.68 -13.96 -22.56
C TYR A 11 -8.78 -12.53 -23.09
N THR A 12 -7.67 -11.79 -23.12
CA THR A 12 -7.70 -10.38 -23.57
C THR A 12 -7.95 -10.26 -25.07
N SER A 13 -7.46 -11.21 -25.89
CA SER A 13 -7.71 -11.21 -27.33
C SER A 13 -9.16 -11.52 -27.69
N GLN A 14 -9.93 -12.22 -26.84
CA GLN A 14 -11.35 -12.46 -27.09
C GLN A 14 -12.18 -11.18 -27.16
N TYR A 15 -11.73 -10.10 -26.51
CA TYR A 15 -12.43 -8.83 -26.60
C TYR A 15 -12.31 -8.20 -27.99
N ASP A 16 -11.29 -8.56 -28.78
CA ASP A 16 -11.01 -8.01 -30.11
C ASP A 16 -11.16 -6.47 -30.17
N ASN A 17 -10.63 -5.81 -29.13
CA ASN A 17 -10.72 -4.37 -28.89
C ASN A 17 -12.15 -3.78 -28.77
N CYS A 18 -13.19 -4.62 -28.69
CA CYS A 18 -14.56 -4.25 -28.33
C CYS A 18 -14.68 -4.08 -26.82
N LEU A 19 -14.13 -2.96 -26.32
CA LEU A 19 -13.94 -2.70 -24.88
C LEU A 19 -14.92 -1.65 -24.35
N THR A 20 -15.38 -1.85 -23.11
CA THR A 20 -16.06 -0.82 -22.32
C THR A 20 -15.08 -0.22 -21.33
N TYR A 21 -14.96 1.10 -21.33
CA TYR A 21 -14.07 1.83 -20.42
C TYR A 21 -14.85 2.45 -19.28
N ARG A 22 -14.27 2.44 -18.09
CA ARG A 22 -14.77 3.17 -16.93
C ARG A 22 -13.78 4.26 -16.53
N ARG A 23 -14.31 5.38 -16.03
CA ARG A 23 -13.51 6.51 -15.62
C ARG A 23 -12.72 6.19 -14.35
N ILE A 24 -11.44 6.51 -14.37
CA ILE A 24 -10.56 6.57 -13.20
C ILE A 24 -9.91 7.94 -13.12
N TYR A 25 -9.42 8.31 -11.93
CA TYR A 25 -8.74 9.57 -11.69
C TYR A 25 -7.37 9.33 -11.07
N LEU A 26 -6.46 10.28 -11.25
CA LEU A 26 -5.26 10.39 -10.44
C LEU A 26 -5.63 10.82 -9.00
N PRO A 27 -4.88 10.34 -8.01
CA PRO A 27 -5.09 10.71 -6.62
C PRO A 27 -4.79 12.19 -6.38
N PRO A 28 -5.57 12.87 -5.52
CA PRO A 28 -5.23 14.21 -5.07
C PRO A 28 -3.89 14.18 -4.32
N SER A 29 -3.12 15.27 -4.37
CA SER A 29 -1.86 15.42 -3.65
C SER A 29 -2.04 16.39 -2.49
N HIS A 30 -1.48 16.05 -1.34
CA HIS A 30 -1.39 16.91 -0.16
C HIS A 30 0.07 17.21 0.18
N PRO A 31 0.41 18.40 0.73
CA PRO A 31 1.78 18.73 1.15
C PRO A 31 2.35 17.79 2.21
N ASP A 32 1.48 17.22 3.04
CA ASP A 32 1.86 16.29 4.13
C ASP A 32 1.95 14.83 3.67
N ASP A 33 1.71 14.54 2.39
CA ASP A 33 1.84 13.18 1.86
C ASP A 33 3.30 12.71 1.96
N LEU A 34 3.48 11.45 2.38
CA LEU A 34 4.81 10.85 2.56
C LEU A 34 5.68 10.95 1.29
N ILE A 35 5.06 10.79 0.12
CA ILE A 35 5.63 11.03 -1.20
C ILE A 35 4.50 11.47 -2.13
N ARG A 36 4.84 12.05 -3.29
CA ARG A 36 3.83 12.39 -4.29
C ARG A 36 2.97 11.16 -4.66
N PRO A 37 1.64 11.18 -4.53
CA PRO A 37 0.81 10.05 -4.95
C PRO A 37 0.79 9.90 -6.47
N GLY A 38 0.29 8.77 -6.98
CA GLY A 38 0.19 8.52 -8.43
C GLY A 38 0.38 7.07 -8.82
N LEU A 39 0.75 6.85 -10.09
CA LEU A 39 0.88 5.52 -10.67
C LEU A 39 2.30 4.97 -10.56
N PHE A 40 2.41 3.68 -10.26
CA PHE A 40 3.66 2.94 -10.12
C PHE A 40 3.57 1.60 -10.85
N LYS A 41 4.71 1.14 -11.37
CA LYS A 41 4.90 -0.21 -11.92
C LYS A 41 5.45 -1.08 -10.80
N GLY A 42 4.74 -2.16 -10.45
CA GLY A 42 5.09 -3.07 -9.35
C GLY A 42 5.37 -4.49 -9.84
N THR A 43 6.26 -5.21 -9.17
CA THR A 43 6.50 -6.64 -9.43
C THR A 43 5.53 -7.53 -8.65
N TYR A 44 4.83 -8.44 -9.32
CA TYR A 44 3.86 -9.39 -8.76
C TYR A 44 4.22 -10.85 -9.09
N GLY A 45 5.43 -11.26 -8.72
CA GLY A 45 5.84 -12.66 -8.78
C GLY A 45 5.74 -13.27 -10.18
N SER A 46 4.94 -14.33 -10.34
CA SER A 46 4.69 -15.02 -11.61
C SER A 46 3.77 -14.27 -12.59
N HIS A 47 3.03 -13.27 -12.11
CA HIS A 47 2.10 -12.46 -12.92
C HIS A 47 2.81 -11.34 -13.69
N GLY A 48 4.09 -11.08 -13.34
CA GLY A 48 4.92 -10.09 -14.01
C GLY A 48 4.78 -8.71 -13.39
N LEU A 49 4.72 -7.68 -14.23
CA LEU A 49 4.52 -6.31 -13.80
C LEU A 49 3.04 -5.96 -13.80
N GLU A 50 2.59 -5.26 -12.76
CA GLU A 50 1.26 -4.66 -12.69
C GLU A 50 1.38 -3.14 -12.46
N ILE A 51 0.38 -2.39 -12.90
CA ILE A 51 0.24 -0.97 -12.60
C ILE A 51 -0.60 -0.83 -11.34
N VAL A 52 -0.09 -0.08 -10.38
CA VAL A 52 -0.80 0.25 -9.14
C VAL A 52 -0.86 1.76 -8.95
N MET A 53 -1.84 2.21 -8.17
CA MET A 53 -2.04 3.59 -7.79
C MET A 53 -1.83 3.75 -6.30
N LEU A 54 -0.86 4.57 -5.91
CA LEU A 54 -0.65 4.99 -4.52
C LEU A 54 -1.47 6.25 -4.25
N SER A 55 -2.27 6.22 -3.18
CA SER A 55 -3.11 7.33 -2.72
C SER A 55 -3.09 7.44 -1.19
N PHE A 56 -3.27 8.65 -0.65
CA PHE A 56 -3.22 8.94 0.78
C PHE A 56 -4.61 9.26 1.34
N HIS A 57 -4.89 8.75 2.54
CA HIS A 57 -6.20 8.72 3.20
C HIS A 57 -6.02 9.05 4.69
N GLY A 58 -5.55 10.26 4.98
CA GLY A 58 -5.20 10.68 6.33
C GLY A 58 -4.04 9.86 6.88
N LYS A 59 -4.29 9.03 7.89
CA LYS A 59 -3.29 8.19 8.57
C LYS A 59 -2.93 6.90 7.82
N HIS A 60 -3.52 6.67 6.65
CA HIS A 60 -3.29 5.47 5.86
C HIS A 60 -2.92 5.83 4.42
N ALA A 61 -2.09 5.01 3.79
CA ALA A 61 -1.92 5.02 2.35
C ALA A 61 -2.47 3.73 1.74
N ARG A 62 -3.10 3.84 0.56
CA ARG A 62 -3.68 2.73 -0.18
C ARG A 62 -2.97 2.55 -1.50
N VAL A 63 -2.66 1.31 -1.82
CA VAL A 63 -2.17 0.88 -3.13
C VAL A 63 -3.29 0.09 -3.80
N THR A 64 -3.85 0.65 -4.87
CA THR A 64 -4.96 0.06 -5.64
C THR A 64 -4.47 -0.47 -6.96
N LYS A 65 -4.88 -1.67 -7.36
CA LYS A 65 -4.53 -2.26 -8.65
C LYS A 65 -5.24 -1.53 -9.80
N ILE A 66 -4.48 -0.98 -10.74
CA ILE A 66 -5.01 -0.44 -12.00
C ILE A 66 -5.03 -1.54 -13.06
N THR A 67 -3.97 -2.34 -13.11
CA THR A 67 -4.02 -3.67 -13.73
C THR A 67 -3.92 -4.71 -12.63
N GLY A 68 -4.42 -5.91 -12.89
CA GLY A 68 -4.37 -6.99 -11.93
C GLY A 68 -4.31 -8.36 -12.60
N ASP A 69 -4.46 -9.37 -11.76
CA ASP A 69 -4.28 -10.76 -12.10
C ASP A 69 -5.45 -11.59 -11.54
N PRO A 70 -5.55 -12.88 -11.89
CA PRO A 70 -6.65 -13.74 -11.44
C PRO A 70 -6.71 -13.95 -9.92
N ASN A 71 -5.63 -13.69 -9.19
CA ASN A 71 -5.62 -13.79 -7.73
C ASN A 71 -6.12 -12.48 -7.12
N ILE A 72 -5.52 -11.35 -7.49
CA ILE A 72 -5.96 -10.01 -7.07
C ILE A 72 -6.32 -9.19 -8.31
N PRO A 73 -7.63 -9.05 -8.62
CA PRO A 73 -8.11 -8.34 -9.79
C PRO A 73 -7.77 -6.84 -9.80
N ALA A 74 -7.88 -6.23 -10.99
CA ALA A 74 -7.87 -4.78 -11.12
C ALA A 74 -9.03 -4.15 -10.32
N GLY A 75 -8.81 -2.99 -9.74
CA GLY A 75 -9.76 -2.29 -8.86
C GLY A 75 -9.62 -2.64 -7.38
N GLN A 76 -9.03 -3.79 -7.04
CA GLN A 76 -8.84 -4.19 -5.64
C GLN A 76 -7.69 -3.44 -4.97
N GLN A 77 -7.83 -3.19 -3.66
CA GLN A 77 -6.76 -2.66 -2.82
C GLN A 77 -5.77 -3.78 -2.49
N THR A 78 -4.57 -3.70 -3.06
CA THR A 78 -3.55 -4.75 -2.90
C THR A 78 -2.65 -4.53 -1.70
N VAL A 79 -2.43 -3.28 -1.28
CA VAL A 79 -1.68 -2.95 -0.06
C VAL A 79 -2.36 -1.80 0.67
N GLU A 80 -2.38 -1.87 2.00
CA GLU A 80 -2.63 -0.74 2.91
C GLU A 80 -1.42 -0.53 3.78
N ILE A 81 -1.09 0.74 4.01
CA ILE A 81 0.06 1.16 4.79
C ILE A 81 -0.48 1.99 5.94
N ASP A 82 -0.10 1.62 7.15
CA ASP A 82 -0.40 2.38 8.35
C ASP A 82 0.73 3.38 8.59
N LEU A 83 0.43 4.68 8.40
CA LEU A 83 1.43 5.74 8.49
C LEU A 83 1.73 6.14 9.94
N MET A 84 0.98 5.63 10.91
CA MET A 84 1.23 5.85 12.34
C MET A 84 2.20 4.82 12.92
N HIS A 85 2.22 3.61 12.34
CA HIS A 85 3.00 2.48 12.84
C HIS A 85 4.30 2.31 12.08
N ARG A 86 5.27 3.16 12.42
CA ARG A 86 6.60 3.11 11.83
C ARG A 86 7.38 1.89 12.32
N ILE A 87 8.01 1.17 11.40
CA ILE A 87 8.92 0.06 11.69
C ILE A 87 10.35 0.58 11.70
N GLN A 88 11.04 0.40 12.83
CA GLN A 88 12.48 0.64 12.92
C GLN A 88 13.21 -0.59 12.39
N LEU A 89 13.87 -0.46 11.24
CA LEU A 89 14.69 -1.56 10.72
C LEU A 89 15.90 -1.76 11.63
N PRO A 90 16.24 -3.01 11.96
CA PRO A 90 17.45 -3.29 12.71
C PRO A 90 18.67 -3.07 11.81
N ASN A 91 19.87 -3.18 12.38
CA ASN A 91 21.11 -3.10 11.60
C ASN A 91 21.15 -4.15 10.48
N VAL A 92 22.04 -3.97 9.51
CA VAL A 92 22.14 -4.83 8.31
C VAL A 92 22.30 -6.31 8.64
N GLU A 93 23.09 -6.63 9.67
CA GLU A 93 23.32 -8.02 10.12
C GLU A 93 22.01 -8.68 10.58
N ASN A 94 21.21 -7.97 11.38
CA ASN A 94 19.93 -8.45 11.88
C ASN A 94 18.83 -8.38 10.82
N LEU A 95 18.88 -7.41 9.89
CA LEU A 95 17.93 -7.31 8.79
C LEU A 95 18.05 -8.49 7.82
N CYS A 96 19.24 -9.08 7.70
CA CYS A 96 19.42 -10.34 6.96
C CYS A 96 18.68 -11.52 7.59
N ASN A 97 18.28 -11.43 8.87
CA ASN A 97 17.55 -12.48 9.56
C ASN A 97 16.03 -12.30 9.40
N PHE A 98 15.41 -13.17 8.61
CA PHE A 98 13.97 -13.16 8.37
C PHE A 98 13.14 -13.29 9.65
N ASN A 99 13.59 -14.08 10.63
CA ASN A 99 12.82 -14.28 11.87
C ASN A 99 12.75 -13.00 12.71
N GLU A 100 13.81 -12.20 12.69
CA GLU A 100 13.83 -10.93 13.42
C GLU A 100 12.91 -9.90 12.77
N LEU A 101 12.94 -9.79 11.43
CA LEU A 101 11.96 -8.96 10.72
C LEU A 101 10.53 -9.43 10.99
N SER A 102 10.28 -10.75 10.96
CA SER A 102 8.97 -11.32 11.24
C SER A 102 8.48 -10.97 12.65
N ARG A 103 9.35 -11.06 13.66
CA ARG A 103 9.01 -10.71 15.04
C ARG A 103 8.56 -9.25 15.14
N ILE A 104 9.33 -8.32 14.57
CA ILE A 104 9.03 -6.88 14.60
C ILE A 104 7.70 -6.56 13.90
N VAL A 105 7.43 -7.17 12.74
CA VAL A 105 6.19 -6.95 11.99
C VAL A 105 4.98 -7.49 12.74
N LEU A 106 5.09 -8.68 13.36
CA LEU A 106 4.00 -9.28 14.14
C LEU A 106 3.73 -8.52 15.45
N GLU A 107 4.76 -7.97 16.09
CA GLU A 107 4.60 -7.07 17.24
C GLU A 107 3.84 -5.80 16.85
N ALA A 108 4.20 -5.18 15.71
CA ALA A 108 3.47 -4.03 15.19
C ALA A 108 2.01 -4.37 14.85
N GLN A 109 1.76 -5.54 14.25
CA GLN A 109 0.39 -6.03 13.98
C GLN A 109 -0.44 -6.16 15.26
N GLU A 110 0.14 -6.73 16.32
CA GLU A 110 -0.55 -6.91 17.60
C GLU A 110 -0.85 -5.56 18.26
N GLN A 111 0.08 -4.61 18.17
CA GLN A 111 -0.10 -3.25 18.67
C GLN A 111 -1.26 -2.54 17.94
N VAL A 112 -1.28 -2.59 16.60
CA VAL A 112 -2.37 -2.05 15.77
C VAL A 112 -3.72 -2.69 16.15
N ARG A 113 -3.74 -4.02 16.35
CA ARG A 113 -4.95 -4.76 16.72
C ARG A 113 -5.49 -4.30 18.08
N GLN A 114 -4.62 -4.10 19.07
CA GLN A 114 -5.00 -3.63 20.40
C GLN A 114 -5.56 -2.20 20.36
N GLU A 115 -4.92 -1.29 19.61
CA GLU A 115 -5.39 0.09 19.46
C GLU A 115 -6.76 0.17 18.78
N GLN A 116 -7.00 -0.66 17.77
CA GLN A 116 -8.30 -0.72 17.08
C GLN A 116 -9.42 -1.25 18.00
N GLN A 117 -9.11 -2.22 18.87
CA GLN A 117 -10.07 -2.73 19.86
C GLN A 117 -10.43 -1.67 20.90
N GLN A 118 -9.42 -0.97 21.46
CA GLN A 118 -9.65 0.09 22.44
C GLN A 118 -10.46 1.26 21.86
N GLN A 119 -10.23 1.63 20.60
CA GLN A 119 -11.02 2.67 19.93
C GLN A 119 -12.47 2.23 19.67
N GLN A 120 -12.74 0.94 19.45
CA GLN A 120 -14.11 0.43 19.34
C GLN A 120 -14.82 0.40 20.70
N GLU A 121 -14.13 -0.02 21.76
CA GLU A 121 -14.69 -0.07 23.12
C GLU A 121 -14.99 1.34 23.65
N GLY A 122 -14.05 2.29 23.54
CA GLY A 122 -14.25 3.68 23.99
C GLY A 122 -15.34 4.45 23.22
N ARG A 123 -15.60 4.09 21.96
CA ARG A 123 -16.69 4.68 21.16
C ARG A 123 -18.08 4.16 21.57
N THR A 124 -18.14 3.09 22.37
CA THR A 124 -19.39 2.50 22.87
C THR A 124 -19.82 3.14 24.20
N GLU A 125 -18.89 3.72 24.98
CA GLU A 125 -19.18 4.34 26.28
C GLU A 125 -19.62 5.82 26.17
N ASP A 126 -19.31 6.52 25.07
CA ASP A 126 -19.66 7.94 24.89
C ASP A 126 -21.11 8.20 24.40
N SER A 127 -21.98 7.17 24.36
CA SER A 127 -23.37 7.33 23.89
C SER A 127 -24.39 7.72 24.98
N GLU A 128 -23.99 7.83 26.25
CA GLU A 128 -24.84 8.30 27.35
C GLU A 128 -24.08 9.23 28.31
N GLY A 129 -23.96 10.52 27.97
CA GLY A 129 -23.37 11.49 28.89
C GLY A 129 -23.36 12.92 28.36
N SER A 130 -24.44 13.66 28.57
CA SER A 130 -24.50 15.10 28.31
C SER A 130 -23.71 15.86 29.37
N GLY A 131 -22.56 16.43 29.01
CA GLY A 131 -21.74 17.31 29.86
C GLY A 131 -21.29 18.59 29.12
N PRO A 132 -21.14 19.75 29.79
CA PRO A 132 -21.11 21.07 29.17
C PRO A 132 -19.76 21.43 28.49
N PRO A 133 -19.74 22.44 27.59
CA PRO A 133 -18.60 22.74 26.75
C PRO A 133 -17.46 23.40 27.55
N THR A 134 -16.23 22.92 27.35
CA THR A 134 -15.01 23.54 27.89
C THR A 134 -14.27 24.27 26.77
N GLU A 135 -13.95 25.53 26.99
CA GLU A 135 -13.28 26.42 26.04
C GLU A 135 -11.81 26.04 25.76
N VAL A 136 -11.49 26.05 24.46
CA VAL A 136 -10.26 26.48 23.77
C VAL A 136 -8.92 26.34 24.50
N ARG A 137 -8.06 25.46 23.96
CA ARG A 137 -6.63 25.74 23.78
C ARG A 137 -6.17 25.22 22.42
N GLU A 138 -5.90 26.16 21.52
CA GLU A 138 -5.14 25.95 20.27
C GLU A 138 -3.79 25.31 20.59
N PRO A 139 -3.44 24.12 20.04
CA PRO A 139 -2.07 23.67 20.02
C PRO A 139 -1.32 24.51 18.98
N GLY A 140 -0.27 25.18 19.46
CA GLY A 140 0.60 26.01 18.67
C GLY A 140 1.13 25.31 17.42
N ASN A 141 1.26 26.14 16.41
CA ASN A 141 1.98 25.96 15.17
C ASN A 141 3.43 25.47 15.41
N GLU A 142 3.61 24.19 15.67
CA GLU A 142 4.88 23.50 15.52
C GLU A 142 4.96 23.02 14.08
N GLY A 143 5.52 23.89 13.23
CA GLY A 143 5.78 23.59 11.84
C GLY A 143 6.46 22.23 11.70
N ALA A 144 5.93 21.44 10.78
CA ALA A 144 6.51 20.19 10.30
C ALA A 144 7.90 20.47 9.69
N ALA A 145 8.90 20.66 10.54
CA ALA A 145 10.27 20.47 10.18
C ALA A 145 10.41 18.97 9.92
N ALA A 146 10.28 18.60 8.65
CA ALA A 146 10.62 17.28 8.17
C ALA A 146 11.96 16.89 8.78
N LEU A 147 11.94 15.98 9.75
CA LEU A 147 13.13 15.29 10.21
C LEU A 147 13.72 14.62 8.97
N LYS A 148 14.72 15.27 8.38
CA LYS A 148 15.53 14.69 7.31
C LYS A 148 16.34 13.57 7.95
N GLU A 149 15.68 12.43 8.13
CA GLU A 149 16.36 11.24 8.60
C GLU A 149 17.28 10.74 7.50
N GLU A 150 18.53 10.49 7.88
CA GLU A 150 19.55 9.97 6.99
C GLU A 150 19.12 8.57 6.49
N PRO A 151 19.22 8.30 5.18
CA PRO A 151 18.90 6.99 4.64
C PRO A 151 19.71 5.88 5.34
N VAL A 152 19.03 4.84 5.79
CA VAL A 152 19.66 3.67 6.42
C VAL A 152 19.95 2.60 5.36
N GLN A 153 20.99 1.79 5.58
CA GLN A 153 21.29 0.67 4.70
C GLN A 153 20.15 -0.35 4.70
N PHE A 154 19.83 -0.88 3.52
CA PHE A 154 18.75 -1.84 3.30
C PHE A 154 19.24 -3.06 2.52
N VAL A 155 18.87 -4.22 3.03
CA VAL A 155 19.11 -5.54 2.44
C VAL A 155 17.87 -6.40 2.67
N LEU A 156 17.49 -7.22 1.70
CA LEU A 156 16.41 -8.17 1.91
C LEU A 156 16.86 -9.30 2.86
N PRO A 157 15.99 -9.74 3.79
CA PRO A 157 16.28 -10.89 4.63
C PRO A 157 16.53 -12.15 3.79
N VAL A 158 17.39 -13.02 4.29
CA VAL A 158 17.68 -14.31 3.64
C VAL A 158 16.39 -15.13 3.51
N GLY A 159 16.15 -15.64 2.32
CA GLY A 159 14.95 -16.41 1.98
C GLY A 159 13.79 -15.57 1.46
N VAL A 160 13.86 -14.24 1.50
CA VAL A 160 12.89 -13.37 0.81
C VAL A 160 13.25 -13.30 -0.67
N SER A 161 12.35 -13.79 -1.52
CA SER A 161 12.52 -13.75 -2.97
C SER A 161 12.22 -12.37 -3.53
N SER A 162 13.01 -11.93 -4.52
CA SER A 162 12.70 -10.74 -5.33
C SER A 162 12.88 -11.03 -6.80
N ARG A 163 11.96 -10.53 -7.62
CA ARG A 163 12.08 -10.58 -9.09
C ARG A 163 13.11 -9.58 -9.63
N ASN A 164 13.46 -8.56 -8.85
CA ASN A 164 14.40 -7.53 -9.27
C ASN A 164 15.57 -7.47 -8.28
N GLU A 165 16.76 -7.84 -8.71
CA GLU A 165 17.96 -7.84 -7.88
C GLU A 165 18.56 -6.42 -7.70
N ASN A 166 18.18 -5.48 -8.56
CA ASN A 166 18.67 -4.11 -8.59
C ASN A 166 17.75 -3.15 -7.81
N TYR A 167 17.30 -3.56 -6.63
CA TYR A 167 16.59 -2.68 -5.70
C TYR A 167 17.56 -1.73 -4.97
N PRO A 168 17.11 -0.52 -4.55
CA PRO A 168 17.95 0.40 -3.79
C PRO A 168 18.46 -0.20 -2.49
N ARG A 169 19.73 0.06 -2.16
CA ARG A 169 20.42 -0.48 -0.97
C ARG A 169 20.35 0.44 0.25
N THR A 170 19.52 1.47 0.15
CA THR A 170 19.24 2.41 1.24
C THR A 170 17.76 2.75 1.21
N CYS A 171 17.15 2.87 2.39
CA CYS A 171 15.75 3.30 2.54
C CYS A 171 15.64 4.43 3.55
N ARG A 172 14.61 5.27 3.41
CA ARG A 172 14.34 6.41 4.29
C ARG A 172 13.47 6.02 5.47
N MET A 173 12.37 5.32 5.19
CA MET A 173 11.35 5.01 6.19
C MET A 173 10.72 3.66 5.91
N CYS A 174 10.27 2.99 6.98
CA CYS A 174 9.52 1.75 6.90
C CYS A 174 8.27 1.86 7.78
N PHE A 175 7.17 1.29 7.29
CA PHE A 175 5.88 1.33 7.96
C PHE A 175 5.26 -0.05 7.96
N TYR A 176 4.49 -0.35 9.00
CA TYR A 176 3.62 -1.50 9.00
C TYR A 176 2.59 -1.37 7.87
N GLY A 177 2.29 -2.48 7.22
CA GLY A 177 1.24 -2.54 6.24
C GLY A 177 0.68 -3.94 6.11
N THR A 178 -0.41 -4.05 5.38
CA THR A 178 -1.04 -5.33 5.08
C THR A 178 -1.30 -5.46 3.59
N GLY A 179 -0.98 -6.62 3.04
CA GLY A 179 -1.21 -6.96 1.65
C GLY A 179 -2.43 -7.86 1.50
N LEU A 180 -3.27 -7.61 0.49
CA LEU A 180 -4.37 -8.49 0.14
C LEU A 180 -3.84 -9.66 -0.70
N ILE A 181 -4.08 -10.88 -0.26
CA ILE A 181 -3.80 -12.12 -0.99
C ILE A 181 -5.10 -12.91 -1.18
N ALA A 182 -5.14 -13.75 -2.21
CA ALA A 182 -6.28 -14.61 -2.49
C ALA A 182 -5.85 -15.79 -3.37
N GLY A 183 -6.64 -16.86 -3.35
CA GLY A 183 -6.54 -17.96 -4.30
C GLY A 183 -6.91 -17.53 -5.72
N HIS A 184 -6.65 -18.41 -6.68
CA HIS A 184 -7.02 -18.17 -8.08
C HIS A 184 -8.54 -17.94 -8.21
N GLY A 185 -8.93 -16.95 -9.03
CA GLY A 185 -10.32 -16.52 -9.17
C GLY A 185 -10.78 -15.62 -8.02
N PHE A 186 -9.85 -14.91 -7.37
CA PHE A 186 -10.10 -14.06 -6.20
C PHE A 186 -10.85 -14.78 -5.06
N THR A 187 -10.45 -16.03 -4.80
CA THR A 187 -11.10 -16.90 -3.81
C THR A 187 -10.50 -16.72 -2.42
N SER A 188 -11.37 -16.65 -1.40
CA SER A 188 -11.01 -16.49 0.01
C SER A 188 -9.96 -15.38 0.26
N PRO A 189 -10.27 -14.12 -0.12
CA PRO A 189 -9.32 -13.03 0.04
C PRO A 189 -9.07 -12.72 1.51
N GLU A 190 -7.80 -12.52 1.87
CA GLU A 190 -7.38 -12.19 3.23
C GLU A 190 -6.22 -11.19 3.25
N ARG A 191 -6.11 -10.46 4.36
CA ARG A 191 -5.02 -9.49 4.57
C ARG A 191 -3.90 -10.14 5.36
N THR A 192 -2.69 -10.12 4.81
CA THR A 192 -1.49 -10.64 5.45
C THR A 192 -0.56 -9.50 5.84
N PRO A 193 0.17 -9.62 6.97
CA PRO A 193 1.07 -8.57 7.42
C PRO A 193 2.30 -8.45 6.52
N GLY A 194 2.87 -7.25 6.49
CA GLY A 194 4.07 -6.94 5.75
C GLY A 194 4.70 -5.62 6.18
N VAL A 195 5.80 -5.27 5.51
CA VAL A 195 6.48 -3.99 5.72
C VAL A 195 6.55 -3.22 4.42
N PHE A 196 6.05 -1.99 4.46
CA PHE A 196 6.26 -0.99 3.42
C PHE A 196 7.62 -0.33 3.62
N ILE A 197 8.35 -0.14 2.53
CA ILE A 197 9.71 0.43 2.54
C ILE A 197 9.76 1.58 1.54
N LEU A 198 10.05 2.78 2.02
CA LEU A 198 10.27 3.94 1.18
C LEU A 198 11.76 4.07 0.84
N PHE A 199 12.13 3.97 -0.43
CA PHE A 199 13.52 4.16 -0.87
C PHE A 199 13.82 5.63 -1.19
N ASP A 200 12.99 6.23 -2.03
CA ASP A 200 13.10 7.61 -2.49
C ASP A 200 11.73 8.13 -2.97
N GLU A 201 11.70 9.33 -3.57
CA GLU A 201 10.46 9.97 -4.04
C GLU A 201 9.68 9.15 -5.08
N ASP A 202 10.36 8.26 -5.81
CA ASP A 202 9.80 7.56 -6.96
C ASP A 202 9.81 6.03 -6.80
N ARG A 203 10.35 5.50 -5.70
CA ARG A 203 10.50 4.07 -5.48
C ARG A 203 10.16 3.68 -4.05
N PHE A 204 9.34 2.65 -3.94
CA PHE A 204 9.04 1.98 -2.69
C PHE A 204 8.98 0.47 -2.88
N GLY A 205 8.96 -0.26 -1.79
CA GLY A 205 8.86 -1.71 -1.76
C GLY A 205 7.84 -2.18 -0.73
N PHE A 206 7.44 -3.44 -0.87
CA PHE A 206 6.62 -4.13 0.12
C PHE A 206 7.13 -5.56 0.29
N ILE A 207 7.47 -5.94 1.53
CA ILE A 207 7.79 -7.34 1.88
C ILE A 207 6.49 -8.00 2.35
N TRP A 208 6.08 -9.05 1.64
CA TRP A 208 4.96 -9.92 1.98
C TRP A 208 5.48 -10.98 2.94
N LEU A 209 5.12 -10.87 4.22
CA LEU A 209 5.75 -11.67 5.26
C LEU A 209 5.50 -13.17 5.07
N GLU A 210 4.23 -13.55 4.90
CA GLU A 210 3.83 -14.96 4.76
C GLU A 210 4.32 -15.60 3.47
N LEU A 211 4.44 -14.81 2.39
CA LEU A 211 4.89 -15.29 1.08
C LEU A 211 6.41 -15.32 0.93
N LYS A 212 7.16 -14.76 1.88
CA LYS A 212 8.62 -14.51 1.76
C LYS A 212 8.97 -13.92 0.40
N SER A 213 8.25 -12.86 0.04
CA SER A 213 8.32 -12.24 -1.28
C SER A 213 8.48 -10.73 -1.15
N PHE A 214 9.20 -10.12 -2.07
CA PHE A 214 9.40 -8.68 -2.14
C PHE A 214 8.88 -8.12 -3.46
N SER A 215 7.97 -7.15 -3.36
CA SER A 215 7.50 -6.36 -4.48
C SER A 215 8.21 -5.01 -4.51
N LEU A 216 8.84 -4.69 -5.64
CA LEU A 216 9.43 -3.37 -5.89
C LEU A 216 8.52 -2.55 -6.80
N TYR A 217 8.35 -1.27 -6.45
CA TYR A 217 7.50 -0.33 -7.18
C TYR A 217 8.32 0.87 -7.63
N SER A 218 8.10 1.30 -8.88
CA SER A 218 8.75 2.49 -9.46
C SER A 218 7.74 3.35 -10.21
N ARG A 219 7.81 4.66 -9.97
CA ARG A 219 6.87 5.65 -10.51
C ARG A 219 6.77 5.59 -12.04
N VAL A 220 5.55 5.73 -12.53
CA VAL A 220 5.28 6.00 -13.94
C VAL A 220 5.62 7.46 -14.24
N GLN A 221 6.64 7.68 -15.08
CA GLN A 221 7.14 9.02 -15.43
C GLN A 221 6.30 9.73 -16.52
N ALA A 222 5.33 9.03 -17.10
CA ALA A 222 4.43 9.60 -18.09
C ALA A 222 3.52 10.66 -17.44
N THR A 223 3.25 11.74 -18.18
CA THR A 223 2.28 12.76 -17.78
C THR A 223 0.92 12.47 -18.43
N PHE A 224 -0.14 12.46 -17.63
CA PHE A 224 -1.50 12.20 -18.09
C PHE A 224 -2.29 13.51 -18.18
N ARG A 225 -3.12 13.64 -19.22
CA ARG A 225 -4.01 14.79 -19.42
C ARG A 225 -5.42 14.45 -18.95
N ASN A 226 -6.15 15.44 -18.42
CA ASN A 226 -7.55 15.31 -18.02
C ASN A 226 -7.81 14.17 -17.02
N ALA A 227 -6.85 13.92 -16.13
CA ALA A 227 -6.84 12.75 -15.26
C ALA A 227 -7.15 13.09 -13.79
N ASP A 228 -7.13 14.35 -13.40
CA ASP A 228 -7.35 14.75 -12.01
C ASP A 228 -8.80 14.53 -11.58
N ALA A 229 -8.99 14.15 -10.32
CA ALA A 229 -10.31 14.03 -9.73
C ALA A 229 -10.96 15.41 -9.55
N PRO A 230 -12.27 15.57 -9.82
CA PRO A 230 -12.98 16.83 -9.59
C PRO A 230 -12.99 17.26 -8.11
N SER A 231 -12.97 16.28 -7.20
CA SER A 231 -12.89 16.48 -5.75
C SER A 231 -12.31 15.22 -5.07
N PRO A 232 -11.81 15.31 -3.83
CA PRO A 232 -11.40 14.13 -3.05
C PRO A 232 -12.53 13.11 -2.89
N GLN A 233 -13.79 13.55 -2.73
CA GLN A 233 -14.94 12.66 -2.63
C GLN A 233 -15.19 11.89 -3.94
N ALA A 234 -15.06 12.56 -5.10
CA ALA A 234 -15.19 11.91 -6.39
C ALA A 234 -14.08 10.86 -6.63
N PHE A 235 -12.90 11.06 -6.06
CA PHE A 235 -11.82 10.07 -6.05
C PHE A 235 -12.20 8.84 -5.20
N GLU A 236 -12.72 9.04 -3.97
CA GLU A 236 -13.20 7.94 -3.13
C GLU A 236 -14.34 7.15 -3.78
N GLU A 237 -15.30 7.83 -4.40
CA GLU A 237 -16.39 7.17 -5.14
C GLU A 237 -15.85 6.34 -6.30
N MET A 238 -14.90 6.88 -7.05
CA MET A 238 -14.24 6.15 -8.14
C MET A 238 -13.55 4.88 -7.63
N LEU A 239 -12.81 4.95 -6.51
CA LEU A 239 -12.18 3.78 -5.89
C LEU A 239 -13.20 2.70 -5.51
N LYS A 240 -14.30 3.08 -4.86
CA LYS A 240 -15.38 2.15 -4.50
C LYS A 240 -16.00 1.50 -5.74
N ASN A 241 -16.24 2.27 -6.79
CA ASN A 241 -16.84 1.80 -8.03
C ASN A 241 -15.95 0.77 -8.75
N ILE A 242 -14.64 1.03 -8.87
CA ILE A 242 -13.72 0.08 -9.52
C ILE A 242 -13.50 -1.18 -8.67
N GLN A 243 -13.53 -1.06 -7.35
CA GLN A 243 -13.44 -2.21 -6.46
C GLN A 243 -14.68 -3.10 -6.58
N SER A 244 -15.89 -2.51 -6.54
CA SER A 244 -17.16 -3.25 -6.64
C SER A 244 -17.38 -3.97 -7.97
N LEU A 245 -16.71 -3.51 -9.03
CA LEU A 245 -16.77 -4.15 -10.35
C LEU A 245 -16.13 -5.53 -10.38
N THR A 246 -15.15 -5.76 -9.49
CA THR A 246 -14.34 -6.98 -9.45
C THR A 246 -14.40 -7.69 -8.09
N SER A 247 -15.37 -7.30 -7.27
CA SER A 247 -15.73 -7.96 -6.01
C SER A 247 -16.49 -9.26 -6.22
#